data_AF-A0A1C6SCY1-F1
#
_entry.id   AF-A0A1C6SCY1-F1
#
_cell.length_a   1.000
_cell.length_b   1.000
_cell.length_c   1.000
_cell.angle_alpha   90.00
_cell.angle_beta   90.00
_cell.angle_gamma   90.00
#
_symmetry.space_group_name_H-M   'P 1'
#
loop_
_entity.id
_entity.type
_entity.pdbx_description
1 polymer ?
#
loop_
_entity_poly.entity_id
_entity_poly.type
_entity_poly.pdbx_seq_one_letter_code
_entity_poly.pdbx_strand_id
1 'polypeptide(L)'
;MMPEMAQLADLTVDRVRLDERELELIDRARHAGVTWAQIAAALGLGSRQAAEQRRQRLATARRSRRQERDLAYSVRIASIRTAILDLHRWIDADRRWDARFRRAALVRRTAELALDADPGPLYALAALLAADLAEAGEERLPVPVRTVAASLDTLLSTED
;
A
#
# COMPACT_ATOMS: atom_id res chain seq x y z
N MET A 1 -27.37 -24.98 1.70
CA MET A 1 -26.02 -24.57 2.17
C MET A 1 -26.02 -24.75 3.68
N MET A 2 -25.14 -25.60 4.20
CA MET A 2 -25.12 -25.96 5.64
C MET A 2 -24.73 -24.72 6.46
N PRO A 3 -25.51 -24.32 7.49
CA PRO A 3 -25.28 -23.09 8.25
C PRO A 3 -23.89 -23.04 8.91
N GLU A 4 -23.32 -24.18 9.27
CA GLU A 4 -21.97 -24.30 9.85
C GLU A 4 -20.87 -23.88 8.88
N MET A 5 -21.05 -24.13 7.57
CA MET A 5 -20.06 -23.73 6.55
C MET A 5 -20.03 -22.21 6.37
N ALA A 6 -21.18 -21.55 6.45
CA ALA A 6 -21.26 -20.10 6.43
C ALA A 6 -20.59 -19.49 7.67
N GLN A 7 -20.84 -20.05 8.86
CA GLN A 7 -20.18 -19.61 10.09
C GLN A 7 -18.65 -19.78 10.04
N LEU A 8 -18.14 -20.87 9.45
CA LEU A 8 -16.70 -21.05 9.26
C LEU A 8 -16.10 -20.02 8.28
N ALA A 9 -16.85 -19.62 7.25
CA ALA A 9 -16.44 -18.53 6.35
C ALA A 9 -16.39 -17.19 7.10
N ASP A 10 -17.39 -16.90 7.94
CA ASP A 10 -17.44 -15.69 8.76
C ASP A 10 -16.24 -15.59 9.73
N LEU A 11 -15.87 -16.71 10.37
CA LEU A 11 -14.67 -16.77 11.21
C LEU A 11 -13.39 -16.41 10.46
N THR A 12 -13.31 -16.72 9.16
CA THR A 12 -12.15 -16.35 8.34
C THR A 12 -12.11 -14.84 8.12
N VAL A 13 -13.27 -14.21 7.86
CA VAL A 13 -13.39 -12.75 7.72
C VAL A 13 -13.04 -12.05 9.03
N ASP A 14 -13.52 -12.54 10.17
CA ASP A 14 -13.25 -11.94 11.47
C ASP A 14 -11.78 -12.05 11.87
N ARG A 15 -11.12 -13.17 11.55
CA ARG A 15 -9.67 -13.32 11.75
C ARG A 15 -8.87 -12.31 10.91
N VAL A 16 -9.28 -12.06 9.67
CA VAL A 16 -8.63 -11.05 8.83
C VAL A 16 -8.77 -9.65 9.43
N ARG A 17 -9.97 -9.29 9.89
CA ARG A 17 -10.22 -8.00 10.55
C ARG A 17 -9.38 -7.85 11.82
N LEU A 18 -9.26 -8.92 12.61
CA LEU A 18 -8.45 -8.93 13.82
C LEU A 18 -6.96 -8.75 13.50
N ASP A 19 -6.44 -9.48 12.51
CA ASP A 19 -5.05 -9.37 12.06
C ASP A 19 -4.73 -7.95 11.56
N GLU A 20 -5.64 -7.33 10.80
CA GLU A 20 -5.50 -5.94 10.34
C GLU A 20 -5.46 -4.97 11.52
N ARG A 21 -6.38 -5.13 12.47
CA ARG A 21 -6.44 -4.30 13.66
C ARG A 21 -5.19 -4.44 14.54
N GLU A 22 -4.69 -5.66 14.71
CA GLU A 22 -3.47 -5.93 15.45
C GLU A 22 -2.27 -5.22 14.81
N LEU A 23 -2.13 -5.32 13.48
CA LEU A 23 -1.05 -4.66 12.75
C LEU A 23 -1.09 -3.13 12.92
N GLU A 24 -2.27 -2.51 12.79
CA GLU A 24 -2.45 -1.07 12.99
C GLU A 24 -2.08 -0.61 14.41
N LEU A 25 -2.45 -1.39 15.42
CA LEU A 25 -2.13 -1.10 16.81
C LEU A 25 -0.63 -1.19 17.07
N ILE A 26 0.02 -2.23 16.54
CA ILE A 26 1.47 -2.40 16.61
C ILE A 26 2.16 -1.20 15.95
N ASP A 27 1.78 -0.87 14.71
CA ASP A 27 2.44 0.21 13.97
C ASP A 27 2.21 1.56 14.67
N ARG A 28 1.00 1.87 15.17
CA ARG A 28 0.76 3.09 15.96
C ARG A 28 1.58 3.13 17.26
N ALA A 29 1.67 2.02 17.98
CA ALA A 29 2.50 1.93 19.19
C ALA A 29 3.98 2.19 18.87
N ARG A 30 4.48 1.64 17.76
CA ARG A 30 5.85 1.88 17.28
C ARG A 30 6.09 3.35 16.94
N HIS A 31 5.14 4.01 16.26
CA HIS A 31 5.22 5.45 15.97
C HIS A 31 5.21 6.30 17.26
N ALA A 32 4.50 5.87 18.30
CA ALA A 32 4.50 6.51 19.62
C ALA A 32 5.75 6.19 20.47
N GLY A 33 6.74 5.47 19.93
CA GLY A 33 7.99 5.14 20.63
C GLY A 33 7.95 3.90 21.52
N VAL A 34 6.84 3.15 21.54
CA VAL A 34 6.72 1.92 22.36
C VAL A 34 7.71 0.87 21.86
N THR A 35 8.50 0.30 22.76
CA THR A 35 9.52 -0.71 22.43
C THR A 35 8.88 -2.06 22.08
N TRP A 36 9.60 -2.86 21.29
CA TRP A 36 9.15 -4.22 20.97
C TRP A 36 9.01 -5.14 22.18
N ALA A 37 9.76 -4.91 23.26
CA ALA A 37 9.59 -5.66 24.50
C ALA A 37 8.26 -5.35 25.19
N GLN A 38 7.85 -4.07 25.22
CA GLN A 38 6.55 -3.66 25.73
C GLN A 38 5.41 -4.20 24.88
N ILE A 39 5.57 -4.18 23.54
CA ILE A 39 4.59 -4.78 22.62
C ILE A 39 4.49 -6.29 22.85
N ALA A 40 5.62 -6.99 23.03
CA ALA A 40 5.62 -8.42 23.33
C ALA A 40 4.85 -8.72 24.62
N ALA A 41 5.10 -7.96 25.69
CA ALA A 41 4.37 -8.09 26.95
C ALA A 41 2.86 -7.86 26.77
N ALA A 42 2.46 -6.83 26.02
CA ALA A 42 1.06 -6.52 25.76
C ALA A 42 0.35 -7.59 24.91
N LEU A 43 1.07 -8.24 23.99
CA LEU A 43 0.55 -9.32 23.14
C LEU A 43 0.66 -10.72 23.79
N GLY A 44 1.21 -10.83 25.01
CA GLY A 44 1.47 -12.12 25.67
C GLY A 44 2.55 -12.96 24.98
N LEU A 45 3.47 -12.32 24.25
CA LEU A 45 4.57 -12.97 23.55
C LEU A 45 5.82 -13.05 24.43
N GLY A 46 6.52 -14.18 24.40
CA GLY A 46 7.66 -14.44 25.28
C GLY A 46 8.94 -13.66 24.97
N SER A 47 8.99 -12.90 23.87
CA SER A 47 10.18 -12.12 23.52
C SER A 47 9.88 -10.96 22.57
N ARG A 48 10.77 -9.96 22.56
CA ARG A 48 10.80 -8.89 21.57
C ARG A 48 10.82 -9.44 20.13
N GLN A 49 11.62 -10.48 19.87
CA GLN A 49 11.73 -11.07 18.54
C GLN A 49 10.41 -11.69 18.08
N ALA A 50 9.65 -12.30 19.00
CA ALA A 50 8.33 -12.85 18.68
C ALA A 50 7.35 -11.75 18.25
N ALA A 51 7.40 -10.57 18.87
CA ALA A 51 6.60 -9.40 18.46
C ALA A 51 6.99 -8.87 17.08
N GLU A 52 8.29 -8.73 16.81
CA GLU A 52 8.79 -8.32 15.48
C GLU A 52 8.34 -9.30 14.39
N GLN A 53 8.48 -10.60 14.64
CA GLN A 53 8.04 -11.65 13.72
C GLN A 53 6.52 -11.65 13.53
N ARG A 54 5.73 -11.45 14.59
CA ARG A 54 4.25 -11.34 14.48
C ARG A 54 3.88 -10.17 13.57
N ARG A 55 4.47 -8.98 13.79
CA ARG A 55 4.26 -7.82 12.91
C ARG A 55 4.63 -8.11 11.46
N GLN A 56 5.78 -8.73 11.23
CA GLN A 56 6.22 -9.07 9.87
C GLN A 56 5.26 -10.05 9.19
N ARG A 57 4.76 -11.07 9.90
CA ARG A 57 3.77 -12.01 9.38
C ARG A 57 2.46 -11.31 9.03
N LEU A 58 1.95 -10.46 9.92
CA LEU A 58 0.73 -9.68 9.68
C LEU A 58 0.87 -8.78 8.45
N ALA A 59 1.99 -8.08 8.33
CA ALA A 59 2.28 -7.21 7.19
C ALA A 59 2.37 -7.99 5.87
N THR A 60 3.02 -9.17 5.87
CA THR A 60 3.05 -10.04 4.69
C THR A 60 1.66 -10.55 4.33
N ALA A 61 0.88 -11.02 5.31
CA ALA A 61 -0.47 -11.53 5.06
C ALA A 61 -1.40 -10.44 4.50
N ARG A 62 -1.33 -9.20 5.02
CA ARG A 62 -2.06 -8.05 4.48
C ARG A 62 -1.68 -7.77 3.02
N ARG A 63 -0.38 -7.80 2.69
CA ARG A 63 0.09 -7.62 1.30
C ARG A 63 -0.41 -8.71 0.36
N SER A 64 -0.30 -9.99 0.75
CA SER A 64 -0.78 -11.12 -0.05
C SER A 64 -2.28 -11.03 -0.33
N ARG A 65 -3.11 -10.82 0.70
CA ARG A 65 -4.57 -10.66 0.52
C ARG A 65 -4.92 -9.49 -0.38
N ARG A 66 -4.17 -8.40 -0.27
CA ARG A 66 -4.36 -7.21 -1.10
C ARG A 66 -4.03 -7.50 -2.57
N GLN A 67 -2.94 -8.22 -2.83
CA GLN A 67 -2.57 -8.67 -4.17
C GLN A 67 -3.62 -9.63 -4.75
N GLU A 68 -4.12 -10.59 -3.96
CA GLU A 68 -5.19 -11.49 -4.36
C GLU A 68 -6.47 -10.73 -4.72
N ARG A 69 -6.88 -9.74 -3.91
CA ARG A 69 -8.04 -8.87 -4.20
C ARG A 69 -7.87 -8.09 -5.50
N ASP A 70 -6.69 -7.56 -5.78
CA ASP A 70 -6.44 -6.87 -7.05
C ASP A 70 -6.55 -7.80 -8.24
N LEU A 71 -5.92 -8.97 -8.16
CA LEU A 71 -5.94 -9.95 -9.23
C LEU A 71 -7.36 -10.47 -9.47
N ALA A 72 -8.15 -10.64 -8.42
CA ALA A 72 -9.56 -10.99 -8.51
C ALA A 72 -10.41 -9.88 -9.13
N TYR A 73 -10.01 -8.60 -8.98
CA TYR A 73 -10.67 -7.47 -9.61
C TYR A 73 -10.26 -7.33 -11.08
N SER A 74 -8.97 -7.15 -11.36
CA SER A 74 -8.38 -7.21 -12.70
C SER A 74 -6.84 -7.21 -12.65
N VAL A 75 -6.22 -7.87 -13.63
CA VAL A 75 -4.76 -7.82 -13.83
C VAL A 75 -4.28 -6.36 -13.99
N ARG A 76 -5.07 -5.52 -14.67
CA ARG A 76 -4.79 -4.10 -14.86
C ARG A 76 -4.69 -3.34 -13.53
N ILE A 77 -5.59 -3.58 -12.58
CA ILE A 77 -5.52 -2.97 -11.24
C ILE A 77 -4.27 -3.42 -10.48
N ALA A 78 -3.90 -4.71 -10.55
CA ALA A 78 -2.67 -5.21 -9.95
C ALA A 78 -1.41 -4.53 -10.55
N SER A 79 -1.40 -4.32 -11.86
CA SER A 79 -0.33 -3.59 -12.55
C SER A 79 -0.27 -2.12 -12.14
N ILE A 80 -1.41 -1.44 -12.01
CA ILE A 80 -1.48 -0.04 -11.52
C ILE A 80 -0.87 0.05 -10.12
N ARG A 81 -1.24 -0.84 -9.19
CA ARG A 81 -0.67 -0.80 -7.83
C ARG A 81 0.84 -1.06 -7.83
N THR A 82 1.31 -1.96 -8.68
CA THR A 82 2.75 -2.23 -8.84
C THR A 82 3.49 -0.98 -9.32
N ALA A 83 2.98 -0.30 -10.35
CA ALA A 83 3.57 0.94 -10.84
C ALA A 83 3.59 2.05 -9.77
N ILE A 84 2.52 2.19 -8.98
CA ILE A 84 2.49 3.16 -7.87
C ILE A 84 3.48 2.80 -6.76
N LEU A 85 3.67 1.51 -6.45
CA LEU A 85 4.69 1.08 -5.48
C LEU A 85 6.10 1.45 -5.97
N ASP A 86 6.36 1.28 -7.26
CA ASP A 86 7.64 1.67 -7.87
C ASP A 86 7.85 3.18 -7.81
N LEU A 87 6.81 3.97 -8.12
CA LEU A 87 6.82 5.42 -7.95
C LEU A 87 7.16 5.80 -6.51
N HIS A 88 6.44 5.25 -5.53
CA HIS A 88 6.64 5.56 -4.12
C HIS A 88 8.06 5.22 -3.64
N ARG A 89 8.63 4.09 -4.07
CA ARG A 89 10.01 3.73 -3.74
C ARG A 89 11.02 4.75 -4.25
N TRP A 90 10.81 5.29 -5.46
CA TRP A 90 11.66 6.35 -6.01
C TRP A 90 11.50 7.68 -5.26
N ILE A 91 10.26 8.03 -4.92
CA ILE A 91 9.93 9.23 -4.13
C ILE A 91 10.61 9.20 -2.75
N ASP A 92 10.64 8.04 -2.10
CA ASP A 92 11.30 7.87 -0.79
C ASP A 92 12.82 7.91 -0.88
N ALA A 93 13.39 7.37 -1.96
CA ALA A 93 14.82 7.41 -2.18
C ALA A 93 15.33 8.83 -2.48
N ASP A 94 14.50 9.68 -3.09
CA ASP A 94 14.87 11.04 -3.47
C ASP A 94 14.58 12.07 -2.35
N ARG A 95 15.62 12.41 -1.60
CA ARG A 95 15.55 13.42 -0.53
C ARG A 95 15.15 14.83 -1.00
N ARG A 96 15.26 15.13 -2.31
CA ARG A 96 14.89 16.44 -2.88
C ARG A 96 13.53 16.42 -3.54
N TRP A 97 12.82 15.29 -3.50
CA TRP A 97 11.56 15.10 -4.22
C TRP A 97 10.59 16.27 -4.06
N ASP A 98 10.27 16.64 -2.81
CA ASP A 98 9.26 17.65 -2.49
C ASP A 98 9.59 19.04 -3.05
N ALA A 99 10.86 19.30 -3.40
CA ALA A 99 11.32 20.58 -3.97
C ALA A 99 11.44 20.57 -5.51
N ARG A 100 11.24 19.42 -6.19
CA ARG A 100 11.43 19.31 -7.65
C ARG A 100 10.41 20.09 -8.47
N PHE A 101 9.17 20.10 -8.01
CA PHE A 101 8.05 20.76 -8.69
C PHE A 101 6.94 21.07 -7.68
N ARG A 102 6.06 22.01 -8.04
CA ARG A 102 5.04 22.58 -7.14
C ARG A 102 4.17 21.52 -6.43
N ARG A 103 3.82 20.44 -7.12
CA ARG A 103 2.92 19.38 -6.63
C ARG A 103 3.65 18.14 -6.11
N ALA A 104 4.97 18.17 -5.94
CA ALA A 104 5.74 16.96 -5.59
C ALA A 104 5.32 16.34 -4.24
N ALA A 105 5.11 17.16 -3.22
CA ALA A 105 4.59 16.70 -1.93
C ALA A 105 3.17 16.09 -2.05
N LEU A 106 2.35 16.62 -2.95
CA LEU A 106 1.02 16.06 -3.22
C LEU A 106 1.13 14.70 -3.92
N VAL A 107 2.01 14.55 -4.92
CA VAL A 107 2.25 13.26 -5.58
C VAL A 107 2.70 12.20 -4.57
N ARG A 108 3.61 12.54 -3.65
CA ARG A 108 4.01 11.65 -2.54
C ARG A 108 2.79 11.20 -1.74
N ARG A 109 1.97 12.14 -1.29
CA ARG A 109 0.80 11.85 -0.46
C ARG A 109 -0.26 11.03 -1.20
N THR A 110 -0.50 11.32 -2.47
CA THR A 110 -1.45 10.58 -3.30
C THR A 110 -0.96 9.16 -3.56
N ALA A 111 0.34 8.95 -3.75
CA ALA A 111 0.93 7.61 -3.89
C ALA A 111 0.78 6.79 -2.60
N GLU A 112 1.05 7.39 -1.43
CA GLU A 112 0.80 6.76 -0.13
C GLU A 112 -0.67 6.31 0.02
N LEU A 113 -1.62 7.21 -0.28
CA LEU A 113 -3.05 6.90 -0.20
C LEU A 113 -3.47 5.80 -1.19
N ALA A 114 -2.90 5.83 -2.40
CA ALA A 114 -3.22 4.85 -3.45
C ALA A 114 -2.77 3.44 -3.09
N LEU A 115 -1.62 3.27 -2.42
CA LEU A 115 -1.15 1.94 -1.99
C LEU A 115 -2.12 1.22 -1.03
N ASP A 116 -2.89 1.99 -0.25
CA ASP A 116 -3.88 1.47 0.68
C ASP A 116 -5.32 1.49 0.14
N ALA A 117 -5.56 2.14 -1.00
CA ALA A 117 -6.88 2.25 -1.59
C ALA A 117 -7.43 0.90 -2.12
N ASP A 118 -8.75 0.73 -2.03
CA ASP A 118 -9.46 -0.35 -2.74
C ASP A 118 -9.43 -0.13 -4.27
N PRO A 119 -9.72 -1.15 -5.11
CA PRO A 119 -9.55 -1.09 -6.56
C PRO A 119 -10.18 0.14 -7.27
N GLY A 120 -11.40 0.51 -6.93
CA GLY A 120 -12.08 1.67 -7.52
C GLY A 120 -11.37 3.00 -7.19
N PRO A 121 -11.23 3.35 -5.89
CA PRO A 121 -10.46 4.53 -5.48
C PRO A 121 -9.00 4.52 -5.94
N LEU A 122 -8.36 3.35 -6.02
CA LEU A 122 -7.00 3.20 -6.56
C LEU A 122 -6.91 3.71 -7.99
N TYR A 123 -7.86 3.36 -8.86
CA TYR A 123 -7.88 3.85 -10.24
C TYR A 123 -7.98 5.38 -10.30
N ALA A 124 -8.87 5.97 -9.51
CA ALA A 124 -9.04 7.42 -9.45
C ALA A 124 -7.76 8.13 -8.96
N LEU A 125 -7.12 7.60 -7.91
CA LEU A 125 -5.85 8.15 -7.41
C LEU A 125 -4.71 7.97 -8.40
N ALA A 126 -4.68 6.86 -9.15
CA ALA A 126 -3.71 6.63 -10.22
C ALA A 126 -3.86 7.68 -11.34
N ALA A 127 -5.10 8.00 -11.74
CA ALA A 127 -5.37 9.04 -12.72
C ALA A 127 -4.92 10.44 -12.25
N LEU A 128 -5.12 10.76 -10.96
CA LEU A 128 -4.62 12.00 -10.37
C LEU A 128 -3.08 12.05 -10.35
N LEU A 129 -2.43 10.93 -10.03
CA LEU A 129 -0.96 10.82 -10.07
C LEU A 129 -0.42 11.03 -11.48
N ALA A 130 -1.01 10.38 -12.48
CA ALA A 130 -0.62 10.53 -13.88
C ALA A 130 -0.74 11.98 -14.35
N ALA A 131 -1.87 12.64 -14.05
CA ALA A 131 -2.07 14.06 -14.37
C ALA A 131 -1.04 14.99 -13.71
N ASP A 132 -0.77 14.80 -12.41
CA ASP A 132 0.19 15.62 -11.66
C ASP A 132 1.64 15.41 -12.15
N LEU A 133 1.99 14.18 -12.56
CA LEU A 133 3.29 13.87 -13.16
C LEU A 133 3.40 14.47 -14.57
N ALA A 134 2.35 14.40 -15.38
CA ALA A 134 2.32 15.01 -16.71
C ALA A 134 2.48 16.55 -16.63
N GLU A 135 1.80 17.21 -15.68
CA GLU A 135 1.94 18.66 -15.43
C GLU A 135 3.38 19.05 -15.01
N ALA A 136 4.07 18.17 -14.27
CA ALA A 136 5.46 18.39 -13.89
C ALA A 136 6.40 18.39 -15.11
N GLY A 137 6.09 17.66 -16.18
CA GLY A 137 6.89 17.63 -17.41
C GLY A 137 8.24 16.91 -17.27
N GLU A 138 8.79 16.47 -18.40
CA GLU A 138 9.92 15.53 -18.42
C GLU A 138 11.23 16.08 -17.83
N GLU A 139 11.47 17.38 -17.92
CA GLU A 139 12.70 18.02 -17.46
C GLU A 139 12.86 17.96 -15.93
N ARG A 140 11.74 18.02 -15.19
CA ARG A 140 11.73 18.05 -13.71
C ARG A 140 11.68 16.63 -13.12
N LEU A 141 11.22 15.66 -13.90
CA LEU A 141 11.07 14.26 -13.47
C LEU A 141 12.36 13.46 -13.72
N PRO A 142 12.85 12.69 -12.71
CA PRO A 142 13.88 11.68 -12.93
C PRO A 142 13.50 10.66 -14.00
N VAL A 143 14.47 10.15 -14.76
CA VAL A 143 14.26 9.09 -15.77
C VAL A 143 13.40 7.93 -15.24
N PRO A 144 13.66 7.35 -14.04
CA PRO A 144 12.86 6.24 -13.55
C PRO A 144 11.40 6.61 -13.30
N VAL A 145 11.15 7.84 -12.85
CA VAL A 145 9.80 8.36 -12.60
C VAL A 145 9.06 8.58 -13.92
N ARG A 146 9.75 9.03 -14.97
CA ARG A 146 9.17 9.14 -16.32
C ARG A 146 8.73 7.78 -16.86
N THR A 147 9.54 6.73 -16.66
CA THR A 147 9.18 5.37 -17.06
C THR A 147 7.91 4.90 -16.33
N VAL A 148 7.80 5.17 -15.03
CA VAL A 148 6.61 4.81 -14.26
C VAL A 148 5.39 5.64 -14.70
N ALA A 149 5.56 6.95 -14.96
CA ALA A 149 4.49 7.81 -15.46
C ALA A 149 3.92 7.29 -16.79
N ALA A 150 4.80 6.97 -17.76
CA ALA A 150 4.39 6.40 -19.04
C ALA A 150 3.67 5.06 -18.89
N SER A 151 4.13 4.20 -17.97
CA SER A 151 3.45 2.93 -17.66
C SER A 151 2.07 3.16 -17.06
N LEU A 152 1.90 4.17 -16.18
CA LEU A 152 0.60 4.52 -15.62
C LEU A 152 -0.33 5.05 -16.69
N ASP A 153 0.13 5.94 -17.57
CA ASP A 153 -0.66 6.44 -18.69
C ASP A 153 -1.19 5.29 -19.55
N THR A 154 -0.33 4.34 -19.94
CA THR A 154 -0.74 3.16 -20.73
C THR A 154 -1.77 2.30 -20.00
N LEU A 155 -1.62 2.08 -18.69
CA LEU A 155 -2.56 1.29 -17.90
C LEU A 155 -3.93 1.97 -17.71
N LEU A 156 -3.94 3.31 -17.71
CA LEU A 156 -5.13 4.14 -17.53
C LEU A 156 -5.83 4.46 -18.85
N SER A 157 -5.14 4.35 -19.99
CA SER A 157 -5.75 4.45 -21.30
C SER A 157 -6.78 3.32 -21.49
N THR A 158 -7.99 3.70 -21.91
CA THR A 158 -9.10 2.77 -22.19
C THR A 158 -8.98 2.03 -23.52
N GLU A 159 -7.91 2.30 -24.29
CA GLU A 159 -7.65 1.64 -25.56
C GLU A 159 -6.76 0.41 -25.31
N ASP A 160 -7.36 -0.78 -25.41
CA ASP A 160 -6.65 -2.05 -25.64
C ASP A 160 -6.51 -2.28 -27.16
#